data_AF-A0A971YEZ3-F1
#
_entry.id   AF-A0A971YEZ3-F1
#
_cell.length_a   1.000
_cell.length_b   1.000
_cell.length_c   1.000
_cell.angle_alpha   90.00
_cell.angle_beta   90.00
_cell.angle_gamma   90.00
#
_symmetry.space_group_name_H-M   'P 1'
#
loop_
_entity.id
_entity.type
_entity.pdbx_description
1 polymer ?
#
loop_
_entity_poly.entity_id
_entity_poly.type
_entity_poly.pdbx_seq_one_letter_code
_entity_poly.pdbx_strand_id
1 'polypeptide(L)'
;MYNYNYYQDYMQRYYPHMMDYEPMRYPDVYYVVYPMVRRKCEEMDNPYNPMMYPYPSYEIVEAAADEIFYECRDKYPEMLRDYEITSEGATQQIIGRRRLFRDLISILLIRELLQRRGYGPGYGYGPGYGLGYGPGYGAGPYAY
;
A
#
# COMPACT_ATOMS: atom_id res chain seq x y z
N MET A 1 -16.08 -23.79 11.75
CA MET A 1 -16.69 -23.39 10.47
C MET A 1 -17.89 -22.51 10.80
N TYR A 2 -17.82 -21.21 10.55
CA TYR A 2 -19.00 -20.35 10.69
C TYR A 2 -19.99 -20.70 9.58
N ASN A 3 -21.26 -20.87 9.95
CA ASN A 3 -22.34 -21.23 9.03
C ASN A 3 -22.65 -20.04 8.12
N TYR A 4 -21.95 -19.98 6.99
CA TYR A 4 -22.09 -18.93 5.97
C TYR A 4 -23.54 -18.74 5.51
N ASN A 5 -24.36 -19.79 5.58
CA ASN A 5 -25.76 -19.76 5.16
C ASN A 5 -26.62 -18.93 6.13
N TYR A 6 -26.32 -18.90 7.43
CA TYR A 6 -27.06 -18.08 8.39
C TYR A 6 -26.84 -16.58 8.16
N TYR A 7 -25.59 -16.19 7.88
CA TYR A 7 -25.26 -14.79 7.59
C TYR A 7 -25.89 -14.30 6.29
N GLN A 8 -25.90 -15.13 5.25
CA GLN A 8 -26.57 -14.85 3.99
C GLN A 8 -28.08 -14.62 4.19
N ASP A 9 -28.77 -15.52 4.91
CA ASP A 9 -30.22 -15.44 5.13
C ASP A 9 -30.61 -14.24 6.01
N TYR A 10 -29.81 -13.93 7.04
CA TYR A 10 -29.99 -12.74 7.88
C TYR A 10 -29.81 -11.44 7.09
N MET A 11 -28.75 -11.34 6.30
CA MET A 11 -28.49 -10.15 5.48
C MET A 11 -29.58 -9.98 4.41
N GLN A 12 -30.09 -11.06 3.81
CA GLN A 12 -31.20 -11.00 2.83
C GLN A 12 -32.49 -10.48 3.46
N ARG A 13 -32.79 -10.89 4.70
CA ARG A 13 -34.02 -10.49 5.40
C ARG A 13 -34.00 -9.04 5.89
N TYR A 14 -32.87 -8.54 6.37
CA TYR A 14 -32.79 -7.23 7.04
C TYR A 14 -32.07 -6.15 6.23
N TYR A 15 -31.21 -6.52 5.28
CA TYR A 15 -30.45 -5.59 4.45
C TYR A 15 -30.46 -5.99 2.96
N PRO A 16 -31.64 -6.19 2.35
CA PRO A 16 -31.75 -6.65 0.96
C PRO A 16 -31.05 -5.70 -0.03
N HIS A 17 -30.98 -4.40 0.25
CA HIS A 17 -30.27 -3.42 -0.57
C HIS A 17 -28.74 -3.54 -0.50
N MET A 18 -28.19 -4.25 0.49
CA MET A 18 -26.75 -4.52 0.60
C MET A 18 -26.34 -5.81 -0.11
N MET A 19 -27.30 -6.60 -0.60
CA MET A 19 -27.02 -7.82 -1.39
C MET A 19 -26.57 -7.51 -2.82
N ASP A 20 -27.07 -6.41 -3.40
CA ASP A 20 -26.69 -5.93 -4.73
C ASP A 20 -25.47 -4.99 -4.69
N TYR A 21 -24.84 -4.85 -3.51
CA TYR A 21 -23.68 -3.99 -3.34
C TYR A 21 -22.42 -4.71 -3.80
N GLU A 22 -21.84 -4.27 -4.92
CA GLU A 22 -20.49 -4.68 -5.28
C GLU A 22 -19.53 -4.18 -4.20
N PRO A 23 -18.79 -5.07 -3.51
CA PRO A 23 -17.88 -4.64 -2.45
C PRO A 23 -16.86 -3.65 -3.01
N MET A 24 -16.54 -2.63 -2.23
CA MET A 24 -15.56 -1.60 -2.61
C MET A 24 -14.26 -2.28 -3.05
N ARG A 25 -13.95 -2.19 -4.35
CA ARG A 25 -12.77 -2.78 -4.97
C ARG A 25 -11.86 -1.69 -5.51
N TYR A 26 -10.56 -1.94 -5.47
CA TYR A 26 -9.61 -1.07 -6.16
C TYR A 26 -9.74 -1.26 -7.69
N PRO A 27 -9.34 -0.27 -8.49
CA PRO A 27 -9.23 -0.45 -9.94
C PRO A 27 -8.23 -1.56 -10.31
N ASP A 28 -8.43 -2.24 -11.44
CA ASP A 28 -7.61 -3.39 -11.86
C ASP A 28 -6.11 -3.08 -11.92
N VAL A 29 -5.76 -1.88 -12.39
CA VAL A 29 -4.38 -1.38 -12.43
C VAL A 29 -3.68 -1.42 -11.07
N TYR A 30 -4.41 -1.23 -9.97
CA TYR A 30 -3.85 -1.32 -8.62
C TYR A 30 -3.35 -2.73 -8.31
N TYR A 31 -4.11 -3.76 -8.68
CA TYR A 31 -3.73 -5.14 -8.41
C TYR A 31 -2.49 -5.59 -9.20
N VAL A 32 -2.19 -4.92 -10.32
CA VAL A 32 -0.96 -5.13 -11.11
C VAL A 32 0.22 -4.37 -10.52
N VAL A 33 0.03 -3.08 -10.25
CA VAL A 33 1.13 -2.17 -9.84
C VAL A 33 1.53 -2.37 -8.38
N TYR A 34 0.58 -2.58 -7.48
CA TYR A 34 0.84 -2.61 -6.04
C TYR A 34 1.81 -3.72 -5.62
N PRO A 35 1.74 -4.96 -6.14
CA PRO A 35 2.77 -5.97 -5.88
C PRO A 35 4.19 -5.54 -6.29
N MET A 36 4.32 -4.79 -7.39
CA MET A 36 5.60 -4.31 -7.90
C MET A 36 6.16 -3.19 -7.00
N VAL A 37 5.28 -2.27 -6.57
CA VAL A 37 5.59 -1.24 -5.56
C VAL A 37 6.07 -1.88 -4.27
N ARG A 38 5.33 -2.86 -3.74
CA ARG A 38 5.68 -3.56 -2.49
C ARG A 38 7.07 -4.19 -2.56
N ARG A 39 7.38 -4.89 -3.64
CA ARG A 39 8.70 -5.50 -3.86
C ARG A 39 9.79 -4.43 -3.92
N LYS A 40 9.56 -3.33 -4.66
CA LYS A 40 10.51 -2.22 -4.73
C LYS A 40 10.75 -1.59 -3.36
N CYS A 41 9.71 -1.40 -2.56
CA CYS A 41 9.85 -0.94 -1.18
C CYS A 41 10.63 -1.92 -0.31
N GLU A 42 10.47 -3.24 -0.48
CA GLU A 42 11.25 -4.26 0.23
C GLU A 42 12.75 -4.21 -0.12
N GLU A 43 13.07 -3.95 -1.38
CA GLU A 43 14.45 -3.73 -1.83
C GLU A 43 15.05 -2.45 -1.24
N MET A 44 14.26 -1.38 -1.20
CA MET A 44 14.69 -0.08 -0.72
C MET A 44 14.82 -0.04 0.82
N ASP A 45 13.92 -0.69 1.55
CA ASP A 45 13.81 -0.67 3.02
C ASP A 45 14.84 -1.57 3.73
N ASN A 46 16.09 -1.43 3.32
CA ASN A 46 17.24 -2.13 3.88
C ASN A 46 17.94 -1.25 4.95
N PRO A 47 18.16 -1.75 6.19
CA PRO A 47 18.87 -1.02 7.25
C PRO A 47 20.27 -0.52 6.87
N TYR A 48 20.91 -1.15 5.88
CA TYR A 48 22.23 -0.80 5.38
C TYR A 48 22.20 0.11 4.14
N ASN A 49 21.03 0.62 3.74
CA ASN A 49 20.89 1.55 2.63
C ASN A 49 20.93 3.01 3.14
N PRO A 50 22.10 3.69 3.10
CA PRO A 50 22.23 5.07 3.59
C PRO A 50 21.41 6.07 2.77
N MET A 51 21.03 5.75 1.54
CA MET A 51 20.17 6.60 0.70
C MET A 51 18.70 6.60 1.15
N MET A 52 18.33 5.73 2.09
CA MET A 52 16.97 5.58 2.61
C MET A 52 16.80 6.09 4.05
N TYR A 53 17.82 6.64 4.70
CA TYR A 53 17.71 7.14 6.08
C TYR A 53 17.79 8.67 6.14
N PRO A 54 16.84 9.39 6.77
CA PRO A 54 15.60 8.91 7.41
C PRO A 54 14.45 8.62 6.41
N TYR A 55 14.48 9.21 5.21
CA TYR A 55 13.51 9.02 4.12
C TYR A 55 14.23 9.14 2.76
N PRO A 56 13.76 8.48 1.70
CA PRO A 56 14.33 8.66 0.36
C PRO A 56 14.12 10.09 -0.15
N SER A 57 15.06 10.57 -0.97
CA SER A 57 14.89 11.84 -1.68
C SER A 57 13.81 11.73 -2.77
N TYR A 58 13.31 12.88 -3.22
CA TYR A 58 12.37 12.95 -4.35
C TYR A 58 12.92 12.23 -5.60
N GLU A 59 14.19 12.44 -5.91
CA GLU A 59 14.85 11.84 -7.08
C GLU A 59 14.88 10.30 -7.00
N ILE A 60 15.09 9.76 -5.80
CA ILE A 60 15.08 8.30 -5.58
C ILE A 60 13.67 7.73 -5.80
N VAL A 61 12.64 8.43 -5.32
CA VAL A 61 11.25 8.00 -5.53
C VAL A 61 10.87 8.04 -7.01
N GLU A 62 11.25 9.11 -7.72
CA GLU A 62 10.98 9.24 -9.15
C GLU A 62 11.71 8.18 -9.98
N ALA A 63 12.98 7.88 -9.64
CA ALA A 63 13.72 6.80 -10.30
C ALA A 63 13.06 5.43 -10.06
N ALA A 64 12.65 5.15 -8.82
CA ALA A 64 11.92 3.93 -8.50
C ALA A 64 10.56 3.84 -9.22
N ALA A 65 9.86 4.96 -9.37
CA ALA A 65 8.61 5.02 -10.12
C ALA A 65 8.83 4.76 -11.61
N ASP A 66 9.91 5.28 -12.19
CA ASP A 66 10.32 5.01 -13.57
C ASP A 66 10.65 3.53 -13.78
N GLU A 67 11.40 2.90 -12.87
CA GLU A 67 11.70 1.46 -12.94
C GLU A 67 10.41 0.62 -12.95
N ILE A 68 9.48 0.89 -12.04
CA ILE A 68 8.20 0.18 -11.97
C ILE A 68 7.37 0.45 -13.23
N PHE A 69 7.35 1.69 -13.73
CA PHE A 69 6.65 2.04 -14.96
C PHE A 69 7.16 1.23 -16.15
N TYR A 70 8.48 1.16 -16.34
CA TYR A 70 9.09 0.40 -17.44
C TYR A 70 8.83 -1.09 -17.29
N GLU A 71 8.94 -1.64 -16.09
CA GLU A 71 8.60 -3.03 -15.85
C GLU A 71 7.12 -3.34 -16.11
N CYS A 72 6.20 -2.43 -15.73
CA CYS A 72 4.78 -2.54 -16.05
C CYS A 72 4.55 -2.52 -17.55
N ARG A 73 5.23 -1.63 -18.28
CA ARG A 73 5.14 -1.53 -19.73
C ARG A 73 5.60 -2.80 -20.43
N ASP A 74 6.66 -3.41 -19.93
CA ASP A 74 7.25 -4.58 -20.57
C ASP A 74 6.44 -5.86 -20.24
N LYS A 75 5.83 -5.95 -19.05
CA LYS A 75 5.05 -7.12 -18.61
C LYS A 75 3.56 -7.06 -18.96
N TYR A 76 2.96 -5.87 -18.97
CA TYR A 76 1.52 -5.65 -19.14
C TYR A 76 1.23 -4.55 -20.19
N PRO A 77 1.75 -4.69 -21.43
CA PRO A 77 1.57 -3.68 -22.46
C PRO A 77 0.10 -3.47 -22.85
N GLU A 78 -0.74 -4.52 -22.78
CA GLU A 78 -2.17 -4.46 -23.06
C GLU A 78 -2.91 -3.59 -22.06
N MET A 79 -2.65 -3.74 -20.76
CA MET A 79 -3.23 -2.90 -19.72
C MET A 79 -2.90 -1.43 -19.97
N LEU A 80 -1.64 -1.11 -20.27
CA LEU A 80 -1.26 0.28 -20.53
C LEU A 80 -1.91 0.87 -21.77
N ARG A 81 -2.16 0.04 -22.80
CA ARG A 81 -2.90 0.47 -23.99
C ARG A 81 -4.36 0.75 -23.66
N ASP A 82 -5.01 -0.12 -22.88
CA ASP A 82 -6.43 0.01 -22.53
C ASP A 82 -6.69 1.26 -21.66
N TYR A 83 -5.73 1.62 -20.81
CA TYR A 83 -5.76 2.88 -20.06
C TYR A 83 -5.22 4.10 -20.85
N GLU A 84 -4.82 3.93 -22.12
CA GLU A 84 -4.22 4.95 -22.98
C GLU A 84 -2.98 5.63 -22.35
N ILE A 85 -2.18 4.86 -21.61
CA ILE A 85 -0.98 5.33 -20.92
C ILE A 85 0.19 5.50 -21.90
N THR A 86 0.22 4.74 -23.00
CA THR A 86 1.33 4.71 -23.97
C THR A 86 1.21 5.70 -25.13
N SER A 87 0.18 6.55 -25.19
CA SER A 87 0.00 7.43 -26.35
C SER A 87 1.15 8.44 -26.46
N GLU A 88 2.00 8.27 -27.48
CA GLU A 88 3.22 9.07 -27.73
C GLU A 88 2.95 10.45 -28.34
N GLY A 89 1.75 11.02 -28.16
CA GLY A 89 1.47 12.37 -28.61
C GLY A 89 2.29 13.37 -27.80
N ALA A 90 3.03 14.26 -28.47
CA ALA A 90 3.87 15.30 -27.84
C ALA A 90 3.10 16.19 -26.84
N THR A 91 1.78 16.34 -27.01
CA THR A 91 0.87 17.05 -26.09
C THR A 91 0.56 16.28 -24.81
N GLN A 92 0.64 14.94 -24.83
CA GLN A 92 0.39 14.07 -23.67
C GLN A 92 1.65 13.80 -22.82
N GLN A 93 2.83 14.24 -23.23
CA GLN A 93 4.00 14.15 -22.34
C GLN A 93 3.98 15.22 -21.23
N ILE A 94 3.30 16.34 -21.46
CA ILE A 94 3.26 17.48 -20.53
C ILE A 94 2.05 17.39 -19.57
N ILE A 95 0.90 16.88 -20.06
CA ILE A 95 -0.37 16.68 -19.31
C ILE A 95 -1.04 15.35 -19.71
N GLY A 96 -0.32 14.24 -19.77
CA GLY A 96 -0.91 12.96 -20.20
C GLY A 96 -0.88 11.87 -19.16
N ARG A 97 -1.64 10.82 -19.47
CA ARG A 97 -1.93 9.68 -18.59
C ARG A 97 -0.67 8.95 -18.15
N ARG A 98 0.41 9.01 -18.93
CA ARG A 98 1.74 8.53 -18.52
C ARG A 98 2.26 9.20 -17.26
N ARG A 99 2.20 10.54 -17.20
CA ARG A 99 2.69 11.29 -16.03
C ARG A 99 1.81 11.01 -14.82
N LEU A 100 0.49 11.02 -15.01
CA LEU A 100 -0.46 10.68 -13.93
C LEU A 100 -0.27 9.24 -13.42
N PHE A 101 0.06 8.30 -14.30
CA PHE A 101 0.32 6.92 -13.91
C PHE A 101 1.64 6.79 -13.14
N ARG A 102 2.69 7.51 -13.55
CA ARG A 102 3.92 7.63 -12.76
C ARG A 102 3.67 8.28 -11.40
N ASP A 103 2.92 9.38 -11.36
CA ASP A 103 2.57 10.07 -10.11
C ASP A 103 1.79 9.14 -9.17
N LEU A 104 0.88 8.31 -9.71
CA LEU A 104 0.20 7.26 -8.95
C LEU A 104 1.18 6.26 -8.35
N ILE A 105 2.16 5.77 -9.13
CA ILE A 105 3.20 4.87 -8.64
C ILE A 105 4.02 5.55 -7.53
N SER A 106 4.44 6.80 -7.72
CA SER A 106 5.18 7.59 -6.73
C SER A 106 4.39 7.74 -5.42
N ILE A 107 3.09 8.03 -5.49
CA ILE A 107 2.19 8.11 -4.31
C ILE A 107 2.13 6.77 -3.59
N LEU A 108 1.97 5.66 -4.32
CA LEU A 108 1.92 4.32 -3.73
C LEU A 108 3.24 3.94 -3.06
N LEU A 109 4.39 4.26 -3.68
CA LEU A 109 5.72 4.08 -3.10
C LEU A 109 5.84 4.83 -1.78
N ILE A 110 5.53 6.14 -1.76
CA ILE A 110 5.62 6.96 -0.55
C ILE A 110 4.71 6.40 0.55
N ARG A 111 3.45 6.08 0.23
CA ARG A 111 2.49 5.51 1.19
C ARG A 111 3.02 4.22 1.81
N GLU A 112 3.52 3.30 0.99
CA GLU A 112 4.02 2.01 1.43
C GLU A 112 5.29 2.16 2.29
N LEU A 113 6.22 3.04 1.92
CA LEU A 113 7.42 3.33 2.70
C LEU A 113 7.09 3.96 4.06
N LEU A 114 6.16 4.92 4.11
CA LEU A 114 5.70 5.52 5.37
C LEU A 114 4.99 4.50 6.26
N GLN A 115 4.17 3.62 5.68
CA GLN A 115 3.46 2.58 6.42
C GLN A 115 4.43 1.56 7.04
N ARG A 116 5.48 1.16 6.32
CA ARG A 116 6.48 0.18 6.79
C ARG A 116 7.33 0.71 7.93
N ARG A 117 7.69 1.99 7.85
CA ARG A 117 8.56 2.62 8.85
C ARG A 117 7.84 2.91 10.16
N GLY A 118 6.51 2.85 10.13
CA GLY A 118 5.66 3.34 11.19
C GLY A 118 5.91 4.84 11.40
N TYR A 119 4.96 5.51 12.01
CA TYR A 119 5.36 6.60 12.88
C TYR A 119 6.35 6.00 13.88
N GLY A 120 7.64 6.33 13.76
CA GLY A 120 8.67 5.85 14.67
C GLY A 120 8.28 6.09 16.14
N PRO A 121 8.82 5.30 17.08
CA PRO A 121 8.43 5.28 18.48
C PRO A 121 8.67 6.65 19.12
N GLY A 122 7.60 7.44 19.31
CA GLY A 122 7.70 8.77 19.90
C GLY A 122 6.40 9.58 20.00
N TYR A 123 5.32 9.22 19.29
CA TYR A 123 4.04 9.95 19.37
C TYR A 123 2.81 9.03 19.48
N GLY A 124 2.97 7.93 20.21
CA GLY A 124 1.89 6.99 20.53
C GLY A 124 1.56 6.97 22.02
N TYR A 125 1.40 8.13 22.67
CA TYR A 125 0.70 8.19 23.95
C TYR A 125 -0.78 8.46 23.65
N GLY A 126 -1.50 7.40 23.30
CA GLY A 126 -2.95 7.36 23.11
C GLY A 126 -3.52 6.15 23.88
N PRO A 127 -4.50 6.33 24.78
CA PRO A 127 -4.83 5.36 25.82
C PRO A 127 -5.78 4.26 25.35
N GLY A 128 -5.53 3.03 25.80
CA GLY A 128 -6.43 1.87 25.66
C GLY A 128 -6.31 1.24 24.27
N TYR A 129 -6.33 -0.07 24.07
CA TYR A 129 -6.92 -1.17 24.81
C TYR A 129 -6.23 -2.45 24.27
N GLY A 130 -5.05 -2.77 24.80
CA GLY A 130 -4.33 -4.01 24.48
C GLY A 130 -4.63 -5.07 25.53
N LEU A 131 -5.64 -5.88 25.27
CA LEU A 131 -5.97 -7.08 26.04
C LEU A 131 -4.78 -8.07 26.03
N GLY A 132 -4.26 -8.37 27.22
CA GLY A 132 -4.05 -9.75 27.64
C GLY A 132 -2.72 -10.44 27.26
N TYR A 133 -2.06 -10.93 28.31
CA TYR A 133 -1.07 -12.01 28.35
C TYR A 133 0.38 -11.71 27.92
N GLY A 134 1.17 -11.24 28.88
CA GLY A 134 2.62 -11.41 28.94
C GLY A 134 3.10 -11.36 30.40
N PRO A 135 3.91 -12.31 30.89
CA PRO A 135 4.10 -12.53 32.33
C PRO A 135 4.88 -11.40 32.98
N GLY A 136 4.33 -10.86 34.07
CA GLY A 136 4.97 -9.85 34.89
C GLY A 136 6.25 -10.39 35.54
N TYR A 137 7.34 -9.65 35.34
CA TYR A 137 8.46 -9.61 36.26
C TYR A 137 8.56 -8.17 36.79
N GLY A 138 7.74 -7.92 37.81
CA GLY A 138 7.76 -6.71 38.61
C GLY A 138 7.60 -7.09 40.07
N ALA A 139 8.70 -6.89 40.81
CA ALA A 139 8.82 -6.73 42.25
C ALA A 139 8.56 -7.94 43.17
N GLY A 140 9.62 -8.37 43.85
CA GLY A 140 9.57 -9.03 45.15
C GLY A 140 10.76 -8.56 46.02
N PRO A 141 10.58 -8.32 47.33
CA PRO A 141 11.43 -7.43 48.12
C PRO A 141 12.30 -8.16 49.15
N TYR A 142 13.63 -8.08 49.04
CA TYR A 142 14.59 -8.42 50.11
C TYR A 142 15.85 -7.55 49.83
N ALA A 143 16.18 -6.48 50.57
CA ALA A 143 16.56 -6.40 51.99
C ALA A 143 17.57 -7.49 52.36
N TYR A 144 18.87 -7.21 52.20
CA TYR A 144 19.96 -7.27 53.20
C TYR A 144 21.20 -6.59 52.62
#